data_AF-A0A7S2GS11-F1
#
_entry.id   AF-A0A7S2GS11-F1
#
_cell.length_a   1.000
_cell.length_b   1.000
_cell.length_c   1.000
_cell.angle_alpha   90.00
_cell.angle_beta   90.00
_cell.angle_gamma   90.00
#
_symmetry.space_group_name_H-M   'P 1'
#
loop_
_entity.id
_entity.type
_entity.pdbx_description
1 polymer ?
#
loop_
_entity_poly.entity_id
_entity_poly.type
_entity_poly.pdbx_seq_one_letter_code
_entity_poly.pdbx_strand_id
1 'polypeptide(L)'
;MRNSACWSGFTFLVGFLIVFRTSQAYSRFWDGCTSTHMMRAEWFDAVSAIVAFCKYSKARQEVINTFINSLVSLFSMLHALSLAELEDSNSDDLEDIEAFNYDIVNVENIDFQSLQAIKESDCKVELVYQWIQQMLVENIETGVLNIPAPILSRVFQELANGMVQFNEAIKISTIPFPFPYAQTCDALLL
;
A
#
# COMPACT_ATOMS: atom_id res chain seq x y z
N MET A 1 44.98 -25.30 31.21
CA MET A 1 44.70 -23.89 30.86
C MET A 1 43.54 -23.89 29.87
N ARG A 2 42.31 -23.58 30.31
CA ARG A 2 41.16 -23.39 29.40
C ARG A 2 41.49 -22.18 28.51
N ASN A 3 41.47 -22.35 27.19
CA ASN A 3 41.78 -21.29 26.23
C ASN A 3 40.72 -20.17 26.29
N SER A 4 40.94 -19.20 27.17
CA SER A 4 40.10 -18.00 27.31
C SER A 4 40.01 -17.18 26.01
N ALA A 5 41.05 -17.24 25.17
CA ALA A 5 41.09 -16.59 23.87
C ALA A 5 40.00 -17.10 22.90
N CYS A 6 39.78 -18.43 22.84
CA CYS A 6 38.75 -19.02 21.98
C CYS A 6 37.34 -18.59 22.42
N TRP A 7 37.10 -18.56 23.73
CA TRP A 7 35.82 -18.11 24.29
C TRP A 7 35.56 -16.62 24.05
N SER A 8 36.60 -15.79 24.20
CA SER A 8 36.51 -14.36 23.90
C SER A 8 36.23 -14.09 22.42
N GLY A 9 36.88 -14.82 21.50
CA GLY A 9 36.64 -14.68 20.06
C GLY A 9 35.23 -15.12 19.67
N PHE A 10 34.74 -16.23 20.23
CA PHE A 10 33.36 -16.68 20.04
C PHE A 10 32.34 -15.67 20.57
N THR A 11 32.52 -15.17 21.79
CA THR A 11 31.62 -14.18 22.41
C THR A 11 31.57 -12.88 21.59
N PHE A 12 32.72 -12.43 21.07
CA PHE A 12 32.80 -11.29 20.18
C PHE A 12 32.01 -11.51 18.88
N LEU A 13 32.19 -12.66 18.23
CA LEU A 13 31.49 -13.01 16.99
C LEU A 13 29.97 -13.07 17.20
N VAL A 14 29.52 -13.71 18.29
CA VAL A 14 28.10 -13.76 18.68
C VAL A 14 27.56 -12.35 18.92
N GLY A 15 28.27 -11.53 19.70
CA GLY A 15 27.86 -10.15 19.96
C GLY A 15 27.73 -9.32 18.68
N PHE A 16 28.69 -9.45 17.77
CA PHE A 16 28.64 -8.81 16.47
C PHE A 16 27.45 -9.26 15.62
N LEU A 17 27.18 -10.58 15.54
CA LEU A 17 26.07 -11.12 14.77
C LEU A 17 24.69 -10.69 15.32
N ILE A 18 24.55 -10.58 16.65
CA ILE A 18 23.32 -10.05 17.27
C ILE A 18 23.08 -8.61 16.82
N VAL A 19 24.10 -7.75 16.91
CA VAL A 19 23.98 -6.35 16.48
C VAL A 19 23.71 -6.25 14.98
N PHE A 20 24.42 -7.05 14.17
CA PHE A 20 24.22 -7.09 12.73
C PHE A 20 22.79 -7.50 12.36
N ARG A 21 22.29 -8.61 12.91
CA ARG A 21 20.93 -9.11 12.64
C ARG A 21 19.86 -8.13 13.10
N THR A 22 19.99 -7.60 14.32
CA THR A 22 19.01 -6.63 14.85
C THR A 22 19.02 -5.32 14.07
N SER A 23 20.19 -4.84 13.62
CA SER A 23 20.28 -3.66 12.76
C SER A 23 19.59 -3.85 11.40
N GLN A 24 19.78 -5.00 10.75
CA GLN A 24 19.11 -5.29 9.46
C GLN A 24 17.60 -5.45 9.63
N ALA A 25 17.17 -6.15 10.69
CA ALA A 25 15.74 -6.28 11.02
C ALA A 25 15.10 -4.92 11.33
N TYR A 26 15.79 -4.05 12.06
CA TYR A 26 15.34 -2.70 12.37
C TYR A 26 15.17 -1.84 11.11
N SER A 27 16.14 -1.87 10.18
CA SER A 27 16.03 -1.17 8.90
C SER A 27 14.79 -1.64 8.15
N ARG A 28 14.64 -2.95 7.97
CA ARG A 28 13.51 -3.54 7.26
C ARG A 28 12.16 -3.18 7.88
N PHE A 29 12.07 -3.16 9.21
CA PHE A 29 10.87 -2.74 9.92
C PHE A 29 10.49 -1.29 9.59
N TRP A 30 11.45 -0.37 9.68
CA TRP A 30 11.20 1.03 9.36
C TRP A 30 10.92 1.26 7.89
N ASP A 31 11.62 0.58 6.99
CA ASP A 31 11.38 0.69 5.54
C ASP A 31 9.95 0.26 5.19
N GLY A 32 9.44 -0.83 5.81
CA GLY A 32 8.06 -1.29 5.62
C GLY A 32 7.02 -0.31 6.18
N CYS A 33 7.23 0.18 7.41
CA CYS A 33 6.37 1.19 8.02
C CYS A 33 6.32 2.48 7.19
N THR A 34 7.48 2.96 6.75
CA THR A 34 7.59 4.18 5.94
C THR A 34 6.87 4.02 4.61
N SER A 35 7.09 2.92 3.89
CA SER A 35 6.45 2.67 2.59
C SER A 35 4.92 2.63 2.73
N THR A 36 4.41 1.93 3.75
CA THR A 36 2.95 1.85 4.02
C THR A 36 2.34 3.22 4.35
N HIS A 37 3.03 4.02 5.16
CA HIS A 37 2.55 5.37 5.48
C HIS A 37 2.62 6.34 4.31
N MET A 38 3.67 6.26 3.47
CA MET A 38 3.81 7.08 2.27
C MET A 38 2.76 6.72 1.22
N MET A 39 2.49 5.42 1.02
CA MET A 39 1.39 4.95 0.17
C MET A 39 0.06 5.63 0.54
N ARG A 40 -0.29 5.60 1.84
CA ARG A 40 -1.50 6.25 2.34
C ARG A 40 -1.48 7.76 2.12
N ALA A 41 -0.35 8.42 2.37
CA ALA A 41 -0.23 9.87 2.25
C ALA A 41 -0.43 10.34 0.79
N GLU A 42 0.25 9.70 -0.17
CA GLU A 42 0.15 10.05 -1.59
C GLU A 42 -1.27 9.84 -2.13
N TRP A 43 -1.93 8.73 -1.78
CA TRP A 43 -3.32 8.50 -2.20
C TRP A 43 -4.31 9.46 -1.54
N PHE A 44 -4.11 9.80 -0.27
CA PHE A 44 -4.93 10.79 0.41
C PHE A 44 -4.79 12.18 -0.22
N ASP A 45 -3.57 12.60 -0.52
CA ASP A 45 -3.30 13.89 -1.17
C ASP A 45 -3.94 13.94 -2.56
N ALA A 46 -3.87 12.86 -3.33
CA ALA A 46 -4.54 12.76 -4.63
C ALA A 46 -6.07 12.94 -4.52
N VAL A 47 -6.74 12.22 -3.61
CA VAL A 47 -8.20 12.37 -3.38
C VAL A 47 -8.53 13.78 -2.95
N SER A 48 -7.79 14.31 -1.97
CA SER A 48 -8.00 15.64 -1.42
C SER A 48 -7.91 16.71 -2.52
N ALA A 49 -6.90 16.60 -3.40
CA ALA A 49 -6.75 17.48 -4.55
C ALA A 49 -7.92 17.38 -5.53
N ILE A 50 -8.34 16.16 -5.90
CA ILE A 50 -9.48 15.96 -6.81
C ILE A 50 -10.78 16.54 -6.23
N VAL A 51 -11.05 16.29 -4.95
CA VAL A 51 -12.23 16.84 -4.27
C VAL A 51 -12.18 18.37 -4.22
N ALA A 52 -11.00 18.97 -4.02
CA ALA A 52 -10.82 20.41 -4.11
C ALA A 52 -11.06 20.94 -5.54
N PHE A 53 -10.61 20.22 -6.56
CA PHE A 53 -10.80 20.58 -7.97
C PHE A 53 -12.27 20.60 -8.39
N CYS A 54 -13.08 19.69 -7.84
CA CYS A 54 -14.53 19.70 -8.03
C CYS A 54 -15.21 21.01 -7.59
N LYS A 55 -14.60 21.81 -6.70
CA LYS A 55 -15.14 23.12 -6.31
C LYS A 55 -15.08 24.17 -7.42
N TYR A 56 -14.20 23.99 -8.41
CA TYR A 56 -14.10 24.87 -9.58
C TYR A 56 -15.05 24.43 -10.72
N SER A 57 -15.68 23.26 -10.58
CA SER A 57 -16.59 22.71 -11.57
C SER A 57 -17.84 23.57 -11.75
N LYS A 58 -18.33 23.67 -12.99
CA LYS A 58 -19.60 24.31 -13.33
C LYS A 58 -20.73 23.30 -13.56
N ALA A 59 -20.46 22.01 -13.35
CA ALA A 59 -21.45 20.95 -13.50
C ALA A 59 -22.55 21.04 -12.42
N ARG A 60 -23.62 20.26 -12.58
CA ARG A 60 -24.69 20.18 -11.59
C ARG A 60 -24.14 19.58 -10.29
N GLN A 61 -24.50 20.17 -9.15
CA GLN A 61 -24.04 19.74 -7.82
C GLN A 61 -24.30 18.24 -7.53
N GLU A 62 -25.43 17.70 -8.01
CA GLU A 62 -25.76 16.27 -7.87
C GLU A 62 -24.73 15.36 -8.56
N VAL A 63 -24.30 15.73 -9.78
CA VAL A 63 -23.30 14.96 -10.54
C VAL A 63 -21.94 15.04 -9.85
N ILE A 64 -21.57 16.23 -9.36
CA ILE A 64 -20.33 16.43 -8.60
C ILE A 64 -20.31 15.57 -7.33
N ASN A 65 -21.41 15.54 -6.58
CA ASN A 65 -21.51 14.75 -5.36
C ASN A 65 -21.45 13.24 -5.67
N THR A 66 -22.11 12.80 -6.75
CA THR A 66 -22.08 11.39 -7.18
C THR A 66 -20.65 10.97 -7.55
N PHE A 67 -19.94 11.81 -8.30
CA PHE A 67 -18.54 11.60 -8.63
C PHE A 67 -17.65 11.54 -7.39
N ILE A 68 -17.75 12.51 -6.47
CA ILE A 68 -16.97 12.54 -5.23
C ILE A 68 -17.23 11.29 -4.38
N ASN A 69 -18.49 10.89 -4.23
CA ASN A 69 -18.85 9.71 -3.43
C ASN A 69 -18.26 8.43 -4.03
N SER A 70 -18.34 8.27 -5.35
CA SER A 70 -17.78 7.11 -6.07
C SER A 70 -16.26 7.09 -5.97
N LEU A 71 -15.62 8.24 -6.15
CA LEU A 71 -14.18 8.41 -6.03
C LEU A 71 -13.67 8.04 -4.63
N VAL A 72 -14.28 8.61 -3.58
CA VAL A 72 -13.89 8.34 -2.19
C VAL A 72 -14.07 6.86 -1.85
N SER A 73 -15.14 6.23 -2.33
CA SER A 73 -15.37 4.79 -2.13
C SER A 73 -14.29 3.93 -2.80
N LEU A 74 -13.93 4.22 -4.06
CA LEU A 74 -12.85 3.51 -4.76
C LEU A 74 -11.50 3.68 -4.07
N PHE A 75 -11.17 4.87 -3.56
CA PHE A 75 -9.92 5.08 -2.81
C PHE A 75 -9.91 4.38 -1.45
N SER A 76 -11.05 4.38 -0.74
CA SER A 76 -11.19 3.60 0.50
C SER A 76 -10.97 2.11 0.23
N MET A 77 -11.53 1.61 -0.88
CA MET A 77 -11.38 0.22 -1.30
C MET A 77 -9.95 -0.10 -1.75
N LEU A 78 -9.32 0.77 -2.53
CA LEU A 78 -7.92 0.64 -2.94
C LEU A 78 -7.01 0.45 -1.72
N HIS A 79 -7.20 1.28 -0.69
CA HIS A 79 -6.41 1.20 0.53
C HIS A 79 -6.74 -0.03 1.38
N ALA A 80 -8.00 -0.47 1.44
CA ALA A 80 -8.37 -1.69 2.17
C ALA A 80 -7.77 -2.93 1.49
N LEU A 81 -7.89 -3.03 0.17
CA LEU A 81 -7.33 -4.13 -0.62
C LEU A 81 -5.80 -4.17 -0.54
N SER A 82 -5.13 -3.01 -0.57
CA SER A 82 -3.68 -2.97 -0.47
C SER A 82 -3.18 -3.42 0.90
N LEU A 83 -3.90 -3.09 1.99
CA LEU A 83 -3.59 -3.62 3.31
C LEU A 83 -3.84 -5.13 3.40
N ALA A 84 -4.93 -5.62 2.80
CA ALA A 84 -5.23 -7.05 2.77
C ALA A 84 -4.13 -7.84 2.06
N GLU A 85 -3.65 -7.32 0.92
CA GLU A 85 -2.56 -7.96 0.18
C GLU A 85 -1.21 -7.90 0.93
N LEU A 86 -0.97 -6.84 1.71
CA LEU A 86 0.20 -6.77 2.59
C LEU A 86 0.10 -7.76 3.76
N GLU A 87 -1.11 -8.02 4.27
CA GLU A 87 -1.37 -8.94 5.38
C GLU A 87 -1.30 -10.42 4.95
N ASP A 88 -1.77 -10.74 3.75
CA ASP A 88 -1.88 -12.09 3.16
C ASP A 88 -0.51 -12.76 2.87
N SER A 89 0.57 -12.27 3.46
CA SER A 89 1.92 -12.75 3.19
C SER A 89 2.23 -14.11 3.81
N ASN A 90 1.37 -14.69 4.66
CA ASN A 90 1.65 -15.95 5.38
C ASN A 90 0.43 -16.75 5.91
N SER A 91 -0.83 -16.38 5.60
CA SER A 91 -2.03 -17.05 6.13
C SER A 91 -2.75 -17.85 5.04
N ASP A 92 -2.77 -19.18 5.14
CA ASP A 92 -3.57 -20.05 4.24
C ASP A 92 -5.09 -19.87 4.43
N ASP A 93 -5.52 -19.23 5.52
CA ASP A 93 -6.91 -19.01 5.89
C ASP A 93 -7.34 -17.55 5.60
N LEU A 94 -8.15 -17.36 4.55
CA LEU A 94 -8.71 -16.06 4.14
C LEU A 94 -9.60 -15.40 5.22
N GLU A 95 -10.06 -16.16 6.22
CA GLU A 95 -10.89 -15.66 7.33
C GLU A 95 -10.07 -14.92 8.40
N ASP A 96 -8.75 -15.06 8.42
CA ASP A 96 -7.85 -14.43 9.40
C ASP A 96 -7.31 -13.05 8.95
N ILE A 97 -7.64 -12.59 7.74
CA ILE A 97 -7.19 -11.30 7.21
C ILE A 97 -8.07 -10.18 7.78
N GLU A 98 -7.56 -9.46 8.77
CA GLU A 98 -8.26 -8.35 9.44
C GLU A 98 -8.58 -7.19 8.49
N ALA A 99 -7.83 -7.07 7.39
CA ALA A 99 -8.10 -6.05 6.40
C ALA A 99 -9.46 -6.18 5.70
N PHE A 100 -10.04 -7.39 5.63
CA PHE A 100 -11.41 -7.56 5.12
C PHE A 100 -12.49 -7.13 6.12
N ASN A 101 -12.13 -6.96 7.39
CA ASN A 101 -13.02 -6.42 8.43
C ASN A 101 -13.04 -4.89 8.45
N TYR A 102 -12.19 -4.21 7.67
CA TYR A 102 -12.23 -2.75 7.60
C TYR A 102 -13.54 -2.26 6.99
N ASP A 103 -14.17 -1.31 7.67
CA ASP A 103 -15.35 -0.63 7.16
C ASP A 103 -14.94 0.26 5.98
N ILE A 104 -15.33 -0.15 4.77
CA ILE A 104 -15.06 0.61 3.54
C ILE A 104 -16.10 1.72 3.45
N VAL A 105 -15.63 2.94 3.19
CA VAL A 105 -16.52 4.08 3.07
C VAL A 105 -17.44 3.93 1.84
N ASN A 106 -18.75 4.04 2.06
CA ASN A 106 -19.78 4.13 1.02
C ASN A 106 -19.85 2.94 0.02
N VAL A 107 -19.69 1.69 0.50
CA VAL A 107 -19.77 0.46 -0.34
C VAL A 107 -21.04 0.39 -1.20
N GLU A 108 -22.15 0.96 -0.72
CA GLU A 108 -23.45 0.95 -1.40
C GLU A 108 -23.43 1.59 -2.80
N ASN A 109 -22.43 2.42 -3.13
CA ASN A 109 -22.31 3.06 -4.44
C ASN A 109 -21.60 2.19 -5.48
N ILE A 110 -21.05 1.04 -5.10
CA ILE A 110 -20.37 0.12 -6.02
C ILE A 110 -21.36 -0.94 -6.49
N ASP A 111 -21.47 -1.10 -7.79
CA ASP A 111 -22.36 -2.08 -8.38
C ASP A 111 -21.89 -3.51 -8.09
N PHE A 112 -22.86 -4.43 -8.03
CA PHE A 112 -22.59 -5.83 -7.73
C PHE A 112 -21.61 -6.48 -8.74
N GLN A 113 -21.62 -6.05 -10.00
CA GLN A 113 -20.74 -6.61 -11.03
C GLN A 113 -19.28 -6.20 -10.78
N SER A 114 -19.04 -4.94 -10.42
CA SER A 114 -17.71 -4.47 -10.01
C SER A 114 -17.20 -5.17 -8.77
N LEU A 115 -18.05 -5.40 -7.75
CA LEU A 115 -17.66 -6.18 -6.57
C LEU A 115 -17.29 -7.63 -6.93
N GLN A 116 -18.04 -8.25 -7.83
CA GLN A 116 -17.73 -9.58 -8.33
C GLN A 116 -16.41 -9.60 -9.11
N ALA A 117 -16.18 -8.61 -9.97
CA ALA A 117 -14.94 -8.49 -10.73
C ALA A 117 -13.71 -8.32 -9.83
N ILE A 118 -13.82 -7.57 -8.73
CA ILE A 118 -12.74 -7.48 -7.72
C ILE A 118 -12.51 -8.83 -7.06
N LYS A 119 -13.58 -9.54 -6.69
CA LYS A 119 -13.45 -10.84 -6.02
C LYS A 119 -12.78 -11.89 -6.92
N GLU A 120 -13.07 -11.86 -8.22
CA GLU A 120 -12.54 -12.81 -9.20
C GLU A 120 -11.14 -12.42 -9.72
N SER A 121 -10.68 -11.20 -9.47
CA SER A 121 -9.37 -10.72 -9.93
C SER A 121 -8.22 -11.22 -9.06
N ASP A 122 -7.15 -11.67 -9.71
CA ASP A 122 -5.86 -11.95 -9.06
C ASP A 122 -5.13 -10.66 -8.66
N CYS A 123 -5.32 -9.57 -9.44
CA CYS A 123 -4.70 -8.26 -9.23
C CYS A 123 -5.77 -7.24 -8.80
N LYS A 124 -6.20 -7.30 -7.53
CA LYS A 124 -7.34 -6.53 -7.03
C LYS A 124 -7.01 -5.05 -6.87
N VAL A 125 -5.82 -4.74 -6.35
CA VAL A 125 -5.34 -3.37 -6.11
C VAL A 125 -5.18 -2.63 -7.44
N GLU A 126 -4.53 -3.24 -8.42
CA GLU A 126 -4.31 -2.67 -9.75
C GLU A 126 -5.61 -2.44 -10.51
N LEU A 127 -6.58 -3.35 -10.36
CA LEU A 127 -7.90 -3.20 -10.98
C LEU A 127 -8.61 -1.94 -10.48
N VAL A 128 -8.65 -1.74 -9.16
CA VAL A 128 -9.28 -0.54 -8.56
C VAL A 128 -8.49 0.73 -8.92
N TYR A 129 -7.16 0.66 -8.93
CA TYR A 129 -6.32 1.77 -9.41
C TYR A 129 -6.67 2.17 -10.85
N GLN A 130 -6.83 1.20 -11.75
CA GLN A 130 -7.21 1.43 -13.14
C GLN A 130 -8.60 2.06 -13.26
N TRP A 131 -9.58 1.62 -12.45
CA TRP A 131 -10.91 2.21 -12.43
C TRP A 131 -10.91 3.66 -11.94
N ILE A 132 -10.09 3.98 -10.94
CA ILE A 132 -9.90 5.38 -10.49
C ILE A 132 -9.39 6.22 -11.66
N GLN A 133 -8.35 5.77 -12.38
CA GLN A 133 -7.82 6.51 -13.53
C GLN A 133 -8.85 6.69 -14.65
N GLN A 134 -9.62 5.64 -14.99
CA GLN A 134 -10.69 5.71 -15.97
C GLN A 134 -11.76 6.72 -15.56
N MET A 135 -12.23 6.66 -14.31
CA MET A 135 -13.20 7.58 -13.77
C MET A 135 -12.72 9.04 -13.83
N LEU A 136 -11.44 9.29 -13.54
CA LEU A 136 -10.86 10.63 -13.69
C LEU A 136 -10.90 11.09 -15.14
N VAL A 137 -10.46 10.26 -16.09
CA VAL A 137 -10.42 10.61 -17.52
C VAL A 137 -11.82 10.88 -18.08
N GLU A 138 -12.80 10.03 -17.75
CA GLU A 138 -14.20 10.23 -18.15
C GLU A 138 -14.75 11.56 -17.61
N ASN A 139 -14.42 11.92 -16.36
CA ASN A 139 -14.91 13.15 -15.75
C ASN A 139 -14.20 14.43 -16.23
N ILE A 140 -13.06 14.30 -16.94
CA ILE A 140 -12.47 15.40 -17.71
C ILE A 140 -13.34 15.69 -18.93
N GLU A 141 -13.76 14.66 -19.67
CA GLU A 141 -14.58 14.80 -20.87
C GLU A 141 -15.97 15.37 -20.54
N THR A 142 -16.60 14.92 -19.45
CA THR A 142 -17.92 15.44 -19.02
C THR A 142 -17.87 16.87 -18.49
N GLY A 143 -16.67 17.44 -18.27
CA GLY A 143 -16.48 18.78 -17.75
C GLY A 143 -16.72 18.92 -16.24
N VAL A 144 -16.89 17.80 -15.51
CA VAL A 144 -16.89 17.78 -14.04
C VAL A 144 -15.51 18.21 -13.53
N LEU A 145 -14.43 17.71 -14.14
CA LEU A 145 -13.05 18.13 -13.89
C LEU A 145 -12.58 19.10 -14.99
N ASN A 146 -12.76 20.40 -14.75
CA ASN A 146 -12.43 21.48 -15.69
C ASN A 146 -11.13 22.24 -15.34
N ILE A 147 -10.28 21.66 -14.50
CA ILE A 147 -9.01 22.24 -14.06
C ILE A 147 -7.97 22.17 -15.19
N PRO A 148 -7.07 23.18 -15.33
CA PRO A 148 -6.00 23.13 -16.32
C PRO A 148 -5.12 21.87 -16.21
N ALA A 149 -4.78 21.29 -17.36
CA ALA A 149 -4.02 20.04 -17.46
C ALA A 149 -2.76 19.94 -16.57
N PRO A 150 -1.91 20.99 -16.41
CA PRO A 150 -0.72 20.88 -15.57
C PRO A 150 -1.01 20.55 -14.10
N ILE A 151 -2.14 21.02 -13.58
CA ILE A 151 -2.54 20.77 -12.19
C ILE A 151 -3.12 19.36 -12.07
N LEU A 152 -3.86 18.90 -13.08
CA LEU A 152 -4.44 17.57 -13.10
C LEU A 152 -3.37 16.48 -13.26
N SER A 153 -2.32 16.73 -14.04
CA SER A 153 -1.17 15.81 -14.17
C SER A 153 -0.52 15.51 -12.82
N ARG A 154 -0.53 16.45 -11.87
CA ARG A 154 0.02 16.25 -10.53
C ARG A 154 -0.73 15.18 -9.74
N VAL A 155 -2.05 15.12 -9.88
CA VAL A 155 -2.88 14.07 -9.23
C VAL A 155 -2.53 12.69 -9.76
N PHE A 156 -2.35 12.55 -11.08
CA PHE A 156 -1.91 11.28 -11.66
C PHE A 156 -0.52 10.88 -11.18
N GLN A 157 0.36 11.85 -10.94
CA GLN A 157 1.69 11.60 -10.37
C GLN A 157 1.62 11.15 -8.91
N GLU A 158 0.83 11.82 -8.06
CA GLU A 158 0.61 11.43 -6.65
C GLU A 158 -0.03 10.03 -6.58
N LEU A 159 -1.00 9.73 -7.44
CA LEU A 159 -1.57 8.39 -7.60
C LEU A 159 -0.52 7.33 -7.94
N ALA A 160 0.34 7.60 -8.92
CA ALA A 160 1.40 6.69 -9.34
C ALA A 160 2.47 6.50 -8.24
N ASN A 161 2.84 7.58 -7.53
CA ASN A 161 3.76 7.51 -6.40
C ASN A 161 3.23 6.60 -5.30
N GLY A 162 1.93 6.69 -4.98
CA GLY A 162 1.30 5.81 -4.00
C GLY A 162 1.39 4.32 -4.40
N MET A 163 1.21 4.00 -5.69
CA MET A 163 1.41 2.63 -6.18
C MET A 163 2.87 2.16 -6.11
N VAL A 164 3.84 3.06 -6.31
CA VAL A 164 5.26 2.73 -6.13
C VAL A 164 5.52 2.35 -4.66
N GLN A 165 4.99 3.13 -3.72
CA GLN A 165 5.14 2.85 -2.28
C GLN A 165 4.43 1.56 -1.85
N PHE A 166 3.28 1.25 -2.44
CA PHE A 166 2.62 -0.05 -2.26
C PHE A 166 3.53 -1.21 -2.69
N ASN A 167 4.10 -1.15 -3.89
CA ASN A 167 5.00 -2.19 -4.38
C ASN A 167 6.28 -2.32 -3.54
N GLU A 168 6.81 -1.21 -3.02
CA GLU A 168 7.93 -1.23 -2.08
C GLU A 168 7.56 -1.93 -0.76
N ALA A 169 6.35 -1.70 -0.23
CA ALA A 169 5.84 -2.38 0.95
C ALA A 169 5.65 -3.90 0.69
N ILE A 170 5.05 -4.28 -0.45
CA ILE A 170 4.87 -5.68 -0.86
C ILE A 170 6.22 -6.37 -0.96
N LYS A 171 7.19 -5.75 -1.63
CA LYS A 171 8.56 -6.29 -1.74
C LYS A 171 9.17 -6.60 -0.37
N ILE A 172 8.98 -5.72 0.61
CA ILE A 172 9.47 -5.92 1.98
C ILE A 172 8.72 -7.04 2.70
N SER A 173 7.43 -7.22 2.42
CA SER A 173 6.67 -8.33 2.99
C SER A 173 7.06 -9.68 2.39
N THR A 174 7.13 -9.77 1.06
CA THR A 174 7.31 -11.04 0.33
C THR A 174 8.76 -11.53 0.30
N ILE A 175 9.76 -10.62 0.24
CA ILE A 175 11.16 -11.02 0.06
C ILE A 175 11.84 -11.15 1.43
N PRO A 176 12.10 -12.35 1.98
CA PRO A 176 12.70 -12.52 3.30
C PRO A 176 14.17 -12.09 3.34
N PHE A 177 14.71 -11.93 4.55
CA PHE A 177 16.15 -11.71 4.74
C PHE A 177 16.94 -12.90 4.14
N PRO A 178 18.09 -12.66 3.47
CA PRO A 178 18.75 -13.72 2.71
C PRO A 178 19.07 -14.94 3.58
N PHE A 179 18.61 -16.09 3.12
CA PHE A 179 18.67 -17.36 3.85
C PHE A 179 20.07 -17.72 4.41
N PRO A 180 21.19 -17.57 3.67
CA PRO A 180 22.51 -17.92 4.18
C PRO A 180 22.91 -17.11 5.43
N TYR A 181 22.55 -15.83 5.48
CA TYR A 181 22.81 -14.99 6.64
C TYR A 181 21.91 -15.36 7.82
N ALA A 182 20.63 -15.67 7.56
CA ALA A 182 19.71 -16.15 8.59
C ALA A 182 20.25 -17.42 9.26
N GLN A 183 20.64 -18.42 8.47
CA GLN A 183 21.17 -19.69 8.95
C GLN A 183 22.47 -19.55 9.73
N THR A 184 23.39 -18.69 9.28
CA THR A 184 24.66 -18.46 9.98
C THR A 184 24.42 -17.83 11.35
N CYS A 185 23.52 -16.86 11.43
CA CYS A 185 23.12 -16.26 12.71
C CYS A 185 22.46 -17.28 13.62
N ASP A 186 21.51 -18.09 13.11
CA ASP A 186 20.80 -19.07 13.93
C ASP A 186 21.73 -20.18 14.44
N ALA A 187 22.62 -20.70 13.60
CA ALA A 187 23.57 -21.75 13.98
C ALA A 187 24.62 -21.31 15.01
N LEU A 188 24.96 -20.02 15.05
CA LEU A 188 25.94 -19.47 16.01
C LEU A 188 25.28 -18.96 17.30
N LEU A 189 23.95 -18.79 17.31
CA LEU A 189 23.17 -18.38 18.47
C LEU A 189 22.56 -19.54 19.26
N LEU A 190 22.40 -20.71 18.63
CA LEU A 190 22.05 -21.99 19.26
C LEU A 190 23.24 -22.60 20.02
#